data_AF-A0A920PCN0-F1
#
_entry.id   AF-A0A920PCN0-F1
#
_cell.length_a   1.000
_cell.length_b   1.000
_cell.length_c   1.000
_cell.angle_alpha   90.00
_cell.angle_beta   90.00
_cell.angle_gamma   90.00
#
_symmetry.space_group_name_H-M   'P 1'
#
loop_
_entity.id
_entity.type
_entity.pdbx_description
1 polymer ?
#
loop_
_entity_poly.entity_id
_entity_poly.type
_entity_poly.pdbx_seq_one_letter_code
_entity_poly.pdbx_strand_id
1 'polypeptide(L)'
;MTPALARKFKKSLGINPDAFVVFTGCYAQLNPEEAAKLNGVDVVLGNADKLQISKLLKNKLLNSDQGWEKSEKTEIIMSDIHKKRIFRTIPVKNFQGMTKAFIKIQTGCDEKCSF
;
A
#
# COMPACT_ATOMS: atom_id res chain seq x y z
N MET A 1 9.87 15.59 -1.47
CA MET A 1 10.29 14.20 -1.18
C MET A 1 11.09 14.13 0.12
N THR A 2 10.55 13.54 1.18
CA THR A 2 11.26 13.46 2.47
C THR A 2 12.34 12.37 2.45
N PRO A 3 13.57 12.64 2.94
CA PRO A 3 14.68 11.68 2.97
C PRO A 3 14.36 10.36 3.70
N ALA A 4 13.43 10.41 4.66
CA ALA A 4 13.05 9.26 5.48
C ALA A 4 12.30 8.17 4.70
N LEU A 5 11.46 8.55 3.73
CA LEU A 5 10.67 7.62 2.92
C LEU A 5 11.58 6.83 1.98
N ALA A 6 12.42 7.52 1.21
CA ALA A 6 13.38 6.90 0.28
C ALA A 6 14.32 5.90 0.97
N ARG A 7 14.73 6.18 2.21
CA ARG A 7 15.61 5.27 2.99
C ARG A 7 14.97 3.91 3.29
N LYS A 8 13.65 3.86 3.56
CA LYS A 8 12.98 2.60 3.88
C LYS A 8 12.93 1.66 2.67
N PHE A 9 12.69 2.18 1.46
CA PHE A 9 12.68 1.36 0.24
C PHE A 9 14.05 0.81 -0.10
N LYS A 10 15.09 1.66 -0.04
CA LYS A 10 16.47 1.21 -0.24
C LYS A 10 16.86 0.09 0.73
N LYS A 11 16.41 0.17 1.99
CA LYS A 11 16.65 -0.90 2.96
C LYS A 11 15.92 -2.20 2.59
N SER A 12 14.67 -2.12 2.15
CA SER A 12 13.91 -3.30 1.71
C SER A 12 14.54 -3.97 0.48
N LEU A 13 14.93 -3.18 -0.52
CA LEU A 13 15.62 -3.68 -1.73
C LEU A 13 17.04 -4.18 -1.43
N GLY A 14 17.68 -3.67 -0.37
CA GLY A 14 18.94 -4.22 0.12
C GLY A 14 18.81 -5.61 0.73
N ILE A 15 17.61 -6.04 1.14
CA ILE A 15 17.35 -7.40 1.65
C ILE A 15 17.06 -8.36 0.48
N ASN A 16 16.23 -7.92 -0.46
CA ASN A 16 15.94 -8.66 -1.68
C ASN A 16 15.84 -7.68 -2.87
N PRO A 17 16.84 -7.64 -3.76
CA PRO A 17 16.84 -6.77 -4.94
C PRO A 17 15.63 -7.01 -5.86
N ASP A 18 15.19 -8.26 -5.94
CA ASP A 18 14.11 -8.75 -6.80
C ASP A 18 12.75 -8.75 -6.08
N ALA A 19 12.61 -8.02 -4.97
CA ALA A 19 11.32 -7.88 -4.31
C ALA A 19 10.35 -7.05 -5.17
N PHE A 20 9.10 -7.51 -5.25
CA PHE A 20 7.96 -6.71 -5.69
C PHE A 20 7.52 -5.76 -4.57
N VAL A 21 7.57 -4.46 -4.82
CA VAL A 21 7.35 -3.42 -3.82
C VAL A 21 6.03 -2.69 -4.08
N VAL A 22 5.08 -2.86 -3.17
CA VAL A 22 3.85 -2.08 -3.12
C VAL A 22 4.00 -0.95 -2.12
N PHE A 23 3.79 0.28 -2.56
CA PHE A 23 3.69 1.44 -1.69
C PHE A 23 2.24 1.86 -1.48
N THR A 24 1.81 1.97 -0.23
CA THR A 24 0.44 2.35 0.13
C THR A 24 0.41 3.17 1.42
N GLY A 25 -0.73 3.78 1.71
CA GLY A 25 -0.97 4.60 2.91
C GLY A 25 -1.50 5.99 2.56
N CYS A 26 -1.60 6.85 3.57
CA CYS A 26 -2.12 8.22 3.39
C CYS A 26 -1.27 9.04 2.41
N TYR A 27 0.05 8.92 2.45
CA TYR A 27 0.92 9.66 1.54
C TYR A 27 0.76 9.21 0.08
N ALA A 28 0.70 7.90 -0.17
CA ALA A 28 0.42 7.35 -1.50
C ALA A 28 -0.93 7.82 -2.06
N GLN A 29 -1.93 7.98 -1.19
CA GLN A 29 -3.25 8.48 -1.57
C GLN A 29 -3.25 9.97 -1.93
N LEU A 30 -2.52 10.79 -1.17
CA LEU A 30 -2.52 12.25 -1.35
C LEU A 30 -1.55 12.70 -2.45
N ASN A 31 -0.42 12.01 -2.62
CA ASN A 31 0.63 12.37 -3.56
C ASN A 31 1.06 11.16 -4.43
N PRO A 32 0.14 10.56 -5.22
CA PRO A 32 0.41 9.33 -5.96
C PRO A 32 1.53 9.50 -7.00
N GLU A 33 1.58 10.64 -7.69
CA GLU A 33 2.61 10.93 -8.70
C GLU A 33 4.00 11.13 -8.08
N GLU A 34 4.10 11.80 -6.92
CA GLU A 34 5.37 11.93 -6.20
C GLU A 34 5.83 10.56 -5.68
N ALA A 35 4.89 9.75 -5.19
CA ALA A 35 5.14 8.40 -4.74
C ALA A 35 5.61 7.47 -5.88
N ALA A 36 5.08 7.64 -7.10
CA ALA A 36 5.46 6.82 -8.25
C ALA A 36 6.88 7.10 -8.74
N LYS A 37 7.43 8.28 -8.43
CA LYS A 37 8.83 8.66 -8.73
C LYS A 37 9.84 8.01 -7.78
N LEU A 38 9.39 7.25 -6.78
CA LEU A 38 10.27 6.55 -5.86
C LEU A 38 10.91 5.34 -6.54
N ASN A 39 12.24 5.39 -6.72
CA ASN A 39 12.97 4.29 -7.34
C ASN A 39 12.75 2.96 -6.58
N GLY A 40 12.38 1.94 -7.34
CA GLY A 40 12.19 0.58 -6.86
C GLY A 40 10.85 0.33 -6.17
N VAL A 41 9.86 1.20 -6.38
CA VAL A 41 8.44 0.90 -6.14
C VAL A 41 7.84 0.37 -7.44
N ASP A 42 7.16 -0.77 -7.39
CA ASP A 42 6.50 -1.35 -8.56
C ASP A 42 5.05 -0.86 -8.69
N VAL A 43 4.36 -0.72 -7.55
CA VAL A 43 2.97 -0.25 -7.51
C VAL A 43 2.75 0.76 -6.40
N VAL A 44 2.15 1.90 -6.74
CA VAL A 44 1.51 2.81 -5.77
C VAL A 44 0.04 2.41 -5.67
N LEU A 45 -0.39 1.98 -4.48
CA LEU A 45 -1.74 1.51 -4.21
C LEU A 45 -2.47 2.45 -3.24
N GLY A 46 -3.63 2.93 -3.64
CA GLY A 46 -4.49 3.78 -2.81
C GLY A 46 -4.81 3.15 -1.45
N ASN A 47 -4.93 3.98 -0.40
CA ASN A 47 -5.19 3.50 0.96
C ASN A 47 -6.54 2.77 1.07
N ALA A 48 -7.50 3.14 0.23
CA ALA A 48 -8.81 2.50 0.16
C ALA A 48 -8.72 1.05 -0.41
N ASP A 49 -7.67 0.75 -1.17
CA ASP A 49 -7.46 -0.51 -1.89
C ASP A 49 -6.44 -1.42 -1.22
N LYS A 50 -5.79 -1.00 -0.13
CA LYS A 50 -4.74 -1.79 0.55
C LYS A 50 -5.16 -3.19 0.99
N LEU A 51 -6.45 -3.45 1.19
CA LEU A 51 -6.95 -4.78 1.53
C LEU A 51 -7.00 -5.73 0.31
N GLN A 52 -6.68 -5.23 -0.89
CA GLN A 52 -6.57 -5.99 -2.12
C GLN A 52 -5.13 -6.40 -2.44
N ILE A 53 -4.14 -6.07 -1.59
CA ILE A 53 -2.73 -6.40 -1.85
C ILE A 53 -2.53 -7.88 -2.18
N SER A 54 -3.18 -8.79 -1.45
CA SER A 54 -3.06 -10.23 -1.73
C SER A 54 -3.58 -10.60 -3.13
N LYS A 55 -4.72 -10.02 -3.55
CA LYS A 55 -5.27 -10.22 -4.90
C LYS A 55 -4.36 -9.62 -5.98
N LEU A 56 -3.85 -8.41 -5.73
CA LEU A 56 -2.90 -7.74 -6.60
C LEU A 56 -1.66 -8.60 -6.83
N LEU A 57 -1.04 -9.09 -5.75
CA LEU A 57 0.16 -9.93 -5.82
C LEU A 57 -0.11 -11.24 -6.56
N LYS A 58 -1.24 -11.91 -6.31
CA LYS A 58 -1.62 -13.12 -7.07
C LYS A 58 -1.71 -12.84 -8.57
N ASN A 59 -2.39 -11.76 -8.94
CA ASN A 59 -2.56 -11.39 -10.35
C ASN A 59 -1.23 -11.01 -11.02
N LYS A 60 -0.36 -10.28 -10.33
CA LYS A 60 0.92 -9.80 -10.89
C LYS A 60 2.00 -10.87 -10.92
N LEU A 61 2.04 -11.75 -9.93
CA LEU A 61 3.15 -12.70 -9.73
C LEU A 61 2.83 -14.14 -10.11
N LEU A 62 1.57 -14.59 -10.00
CA LEU A 62 1.21 -16.02 -10.17
C LEU A 62 0.44 -16.31 -11.46
N ASN A 63 -0.31 -15.34 -11.98
CA ASN A 63 -1.14 -15.52 -13.18
C ASN A 63 -0.46 -15.01 -14.47
N SER A 64 0.85 -14.79 -14.42
CA SER A 64 1.66 -14.40 -15.57
C SER A 64 2.29 -15.64 -16.19
N ASP A 65 1.88 -16.01 -17.41
CA ASP A 65 2.50 -17.11 -18.17
C ASP A 65 3.99 -16.86 -18.48
N GLN A 66 4.47 -15.62 -18.30
CA GLN A 66 5.86 -15.22 -18.57
C GLN A 66 6.67 -14.92 -17.30
N GLY A 67 6.17 -15.26 -16.11
CA GLY A 67 6.80 -14.85 -14.85
C GLY A 67 6.66 -13.33 -14.62
N TRP A 68 7.11 -12.85 -13.46
CA TRP A 68 7.16 -11.43 -13.18
C TRP A 68 8.60 -10.94 -13.29
N GLU A 69 8.79 -9.86 -14.04
CA GLU A 69 10.04 -9.11 -14.09
C GLU A 69 9.84 -7.71 -13.55
N LYS A 70 10.92 -7.16 -12.99
CA LYS A 70 10.90 -5.84 -12.38
C LYS A 70 10.73 -4.77 -13.46
N SER A 71 9.69 -3.95 -13.32
CA SER A 71 9.39 -2.87 -14.26
C SER A 71 10.15 -1.60 -13.86
N GLU A 72 10.67 -0.87 -14.84
CA GLU A 72 11.20 0.49 -14.61
C GLU A 72 10.09 1.50 -14.31
N LYS A 73 8.86 1.21 -14.76
CA LYS A 73 7.70 2.08 -14.55
C LYS A 73 6.87 1.61 -13.36
N THR A 74 6.62 2.53 -12.45
CA THR A 74 5.68 2.36 -11.34
C THR A 74 4.24 2.48 -11.84
N GLU A 75 3.40 1.51 -11.49
CA GLU A 75 1.95 1.58 -11.77
C GLU A 75 1.21 2.27 -10.61
N ILE A 76 0.31 3.20 -10.93
CA ILE A 76 -0.57 3.83 -9.93
C ILE A 76 -1.95 3.20 -10.01
N ILE A 77 -2.37 2.55 -8.92
CA ILE A 77 -3.70 1.93 -8.79
C ILE A 77 -4.43 2.62 -7.65
N MET A 78 -5.43 3.44 -8.02
CA MET A 78 -6.23 4.19 -7.06
C MET A 78 -7.68 4.23 -7.51
N SER A 79 -8.56 3.68 -6.70
CA SER A 79 -9.99 3.92 -6.84
C SER A 79 -10.45 5.08 -5.97
N ASP A 80 -11.66 5.59 -6.24
CA ASP A 80 -12.26 6.67 -5.47
C ASP A 80 -12.35 6.32 -3.97
N ILE A 81 -11.71 7.15 -3.14
CA ILE A 81 -11.66 7.00 -1.68
C ILE A 81 -13.00 7.34 -1.01
N HIS A 82 -13.84 8.15 -1.65
CA HIS A 82 -15.15 8.56 -1.13
C HIS A 82 -16.26 7.56 -1.48
N LYS A 83 -16.00 6.62 -2.39
CA LYS A 83 -16.96 5.57 -2.74
C LYS A 83 -17.30 4.72 -1.51
N LYS A 84 -18.58 4.40 -1.34
CA LYS A 84 -19.06 3.46 -0.31
C LYS A 84 -18.35 2.11 -0.43
N ARG A 85 -17.83 1.61 0.69
CA ARG A 85 -17.15 0.32 0.79
C ARG A 85 -17.67 -0.46 1.99
N ILE A 86 -17.67 -1.78 1.86
CA ILE A 86 -17.92 -2.67 2.99
C ILE A 86 -16.76 -2.52 3.97
N PHE A 87 -17.07 -2.28 5.24
CA PHE A 87 -16.07 -2.28 6.30
C PHE A 87 -15.53 -3.71 6.48
N ARG A 88 -14.31 -3.95 6.01
CA ARG A 88 -13.67 -5.27 6.09
C ARG A 88 -12.80 -5.34 7.33
N THR A 89 -13.06 -6.33 8.18
CA THR A 89 -12.19 -6.70 9.29
C THR A 89 -11.33 -7.88 8.87
N ILE A 90 -10.03 -7.82 9.17
CA ILE A 90 -9.17 -9.00 9.13
C ILE A 90 -9.18 -9.56 10.56
N PRO A 91 -9.55 -10.83 10.76
CA PRO A 91 -9.53 -11.41 12.10
C PRO A 91 -8.08 -11.42 12.63
N VAL A 92 -7.83 -10.59 13.64
CA VAL A 92 -6.55 -10.57 14.35
C VAL A 92 -6.65 -11.54 15.51
N LYS A 93 -5.82 -12.59 15.49
CA LYS A 93 -5.79 -13.58 16.58
C LYS A 93 -4.91 -13.11 17.74
N ASN A 94 -3.72 -12.58 17.43
CA ASN A 94 -2.73 -12.17 18.42
C ASN A 94 -2.14 -10.80 18.02
N PHE A 95 -1.81 -9.95 19.00
CA PHE A 95 -1.02 -8.73 18.80
C PHE A 95 0.39 -8.96 19.34
N GLN A 96 1.40 -8.99 18.46
CA GLN A 96 2.77 -9.30 18.86
C GLN A 96 3.31 -8.27 19.87
N GLY A 97 3.67 -8.74 21.06
CA GLY A 97 4.27 -7.92 22.12
C GLY A 97 3.33 -6.93 22.81
N MET A 98 2.02 -6.97 22.53
CA MET A 98 1.03 -6.08 23.17
C MET A 98 0.00 -6.86 23.97
N THR A 99 -0.31 -6.37 25.17
CA THR A 99 -1.41 -6.89 26.01
C THR A 99 -2.77 -6.29 25.66
N LYS A 100 -2.80 -5.26 24.80
CA LYS A 100 -4.02 -4.56 24.37
C LYS A 100 -4.19 -4.65 22.86
N ALA A 101 -5.45 -4.73 22.42
CA ALA A 101 -5.83 -4.76 21.02
C ALA A 101 -6.23 -3.37 20.51
N PHE A 102 -5.89 -3.06 19.26
CA PHE A 102 -6.48 -1.94 18.53
C PHE A 102 -7.61 -2.45 17.65
N ILE A 103 -8.83 -2.03 17.95
CA ILE A 103 -10.01 -2.37 17.17
C ILE A 103 -10.38 -1.17 16.33
N LYS A 104 -10.33 -1.35 15.02
CA LYS A 104 -10.83 -0.35 14.08
C LYS A 104 -12.36 -0.44 14.07
N ILE A 105 -13.04 0.64 14.43
CA ILE A 105 -14.51 0.74 14.41
C ILE A 105 -15.03 1.61 13.25
N GLN A 106 -14.18 2.47 12.68
CA GLN A 106 -14.54 3.41 11.61
C GLN A 106 -13.35 3.66 10.67
N THR A 107 -13.64 4.12 9.46
CA THR A 107 -12.65 4.69 8.52
C THR A 107 -13.16 6.03 8.00
N GLY A 108 -12.39 7.10 8.15
CA GLY A 108 -12.80 8.44 7.71
C GLY A 108 -13.72 9.14 8.73
N CYS A 109 -14.18 10.33 8.37
CA CYS A 109 -14.99 11.21 9.20
C CYS A 109 -15.89 12.05 8.27
N ASP A 110 -17.17 12.23 8.63
CA ASP A 110 -18.11 13.08 7.89
C ASP A 110 -18.15 14.52 8.43
N GLU A 111 -17.31 14.81 9.44
CA GLU A 111 -17.17 16.14 10.02
C GLU A 111 -16.51 17.12 9.05
N LYS A 112 -17.02 18.35 9.04
CA LYS A 112 -16.44 19.46 8.25
C LYS A 112 -15.45 20.23 9.11
N CYS A 113 -14.22 19.73 9.20
CA CYS A 113 -13.14 20.41 9.89
C CYS A 113 -12.54 21.54 9.02
N SER A 114 -12.17 22.67 9.64
CA SER A 114 -11.65 23.86 8.95
C SER A 114 -10.15 23.83 8.64
N PHE A 115 -9.43 22.82 9.13
CA PHE A 115 -7.98 22.66 8.95
C PHE A 115 -7.63 21.85 7.70
#